data_AF-A0A6V7GX15-F1
#
_entry.id   AF-A0A6V7GX15-F1
#
_cell.length_a   1.000
_cell.length_b   1.000
_cell.length_c   1.000
_cell.angle_alpha   90.00
_cell.angle_beta   90.00
_cell.angle_gamma   90.00
#
_symmetry.space_group_name_H-M   'P 1'
#
loop_
_entity.id
_entity.type
_entity.pdbx_description
1 polymer ?
#
loop_
_entity_poly.entity_id
_entity_poly.type
_entity_poly.pdbx_seq_one_letter_code
_entity_poly.pdbx_strand_id
1 'polypeptide(L)'
;EFAEQLEKILKEMQFDNRPLQRATVSVDDRPNRICYDTPCGWNTYDSETRQTTVFMPNTCSCPDETYKCVRTGEKVSMSAYVYHCRQNTTADDIEAEMFEDMEYFI
;
A
#
# COMPACT_ATOMS: atom_id res chain seq x y z
N GLU A 1 -11.67 9.74 -36.25
CA GLU A 1 -12.40 10.22 -35.06
C GLU A 1 -11.85 9.71 -33.72
N PHE A 2 -12.07 8.44 -33.30
CA PHE A 2 -11.60 7.99 -31.96
C PHE A 2 -10.06 7.98 -31.81
N ALA A 3 -9.35 7.57 -32.85
CA ALA A 3 -7.88 7.55 -32.86
C ALA A 3 -7.27 8.96 -32.73
N GLU A 4 -7.89 9.95 -33.37
CA GLU A 4 -7.43 11.35 -33.33
C GLU A 4 -7.67 11.98 -31.96
N GLN A 5 -8.77 11.62 -31.29
CA GLN A 5 -9.01 12.02 -29.90
C GLN A 5 -7.98 11.41 -28.95
N LEU A 6 -7.60 10.15 -29.15
CA LEU A 6 -6.57 9.49 -28.35
C LEU A 6 -5.20 10.18 -28.51
N GLU A 7 -4.83 10.51 -29.75
CA GLU A 7 -3.59 11.23 -30.04
C GLU A 7 -3.55 12.62 -29.40
N LYS A 8 -4.70 13.31 -29.36
CA LYS A 8 -4.81 14.62 -28.72
C LYS A 8 -4.62 14.54 -27.21
N ILE A 9 -5.24 13.55 -26.55
CA ILE A 9 -5.13 13.31 -25.11
C ILE A 9 -3.68 12.94 -24.74
N LEU A 10 -3.01 12.10 -25.53
CA LEU A 10 -1.61 11.74 -25.31
C LEU A 10 -0.65 12.93 -25.47
N LYS A 11 -0.93 13.86 -26.40
CA LYS A 11 -0.14 15.09 -26.58
C LYS A 11 -0.37 16.11 -25.47
N GLU A 12 -1.58 16.20 -24.93
CA GLU A 12 -1.92 17.08 -23.80
C GLU A 12 -1.39 16.54 -22.46
N MET A 13 -1.32 15.21 -22.31
CA MET A 13 -0.63 14.54 -21.20
C MET A 13 0.86 14.44 -21.46
N GLN A 14 1.55 15.57 -21.68
CA GLN A 14 2.97 15.64 -21.33
C GLN A 14 3.08 15.45 -19.81
N PHE A 15 3.00 14.19 -19.37
CA PHE A 15 3.55 13.76 -18.11
C PHE A 15 5.01 14.16 -18.20
N ASP A 16 5.34 15.23 -17.47
CA ASP A 16 6.70 15.46 -17.01
C ASP A 16 7.28 14.07 -16.69
N ASN A 17 8.36 13.66 -17.37
CA ASN A 17 9.15 12.47 -17.03
C ASN A 17 9.79 12.60 -15.64
N ARG A 18 9.20 13.39 -14.74
CA ARG A 18 9.40 13.27 -13.32
C ARG A 18 8.90 11.87 -12.99
N PRO A 19 9.76 10.99 -12.45
CA PRO A 19 9.25 9.82 -11.75
C PRO A 19 8.15 10.32 -10.84
N LEU A 20 6.96 9.70 -10.88
CA LEU A 20 6.05 9.80 -9.75
C LEU A 20 6.91 9.41 -8.55
N GLN A 21 7.33 10.41 -7.76
CA GLN A 21 8.11 10.18 -6.56
C GLN A 21 7.14 9.43 -5.65
N ARG A 22 7.17 8.11 -5.73
CA ARG A 22 6.73 7.28 -4.63
C ARG A 22 7.60 7.76 -3.49
N ALA A 23 6.96 8.36 -2.49
CA ALA A 23 7.66 8.92 -1.37
C ALA A 23 8.31 7.76 -0.62
N THR A 24 9.50 7.31 -1.05
CA THR A 24 10.44 6.57 -0.23
C THR A 24 11.01 7.60 0.73
N VAL A 25 10.19 7.99 1.69
CA VAL A 25 10.59 8.95 2.69
C VAL A 25 11.50 8.21 3.65
N SER A 26 12.72 8.73 3.82
CA SER A 26 13.56 8.43 4.96
C SER A 26 12.75 8.55 6.26
N VAL A 27 12.78 7.48 7.04
CA VAL A 27 11.85 7.14 8.13
C VAL A 27 11.86 8.14 9.32
N ASP A 28 12.84 9.05 9.39
CA ASP A 28 13.24 9.60 10.69
C ASP A 28 12.73 11.01 11.06
N ASP A 29 12.15 11.81 10.15
CA ASP A 29 11.92 13.25 10.47
C ASP A 29 10.65 13.89 9.88
N ARG A 30 9.56 13.12 9.73
CA ARG A 30 8.23 13.68 9.39
C ARG A 30 7.26 13.46 10.54
N PRO A 31 6.28 14.37 10.76
CA PRO A 31 5.20 14.11 11.70
C PRO A 31 4.51 12.81 11.31
N ASN A 32 4.65 11.81 12.17
CA ASN A 32 4.09 10.48 11.95
C ASN A 32 2.57 10.63 11.80
N ARG A 33 2.05 10.51 10.58
CA ARG A 33 0.63 10.69 10.31
C ARG A 33 -0.10 9.47 10.81
N ILE A 34 -1.18 9.68 11.56
CA ILE A 34 -1.99 8.57 12.11
C ILE A 34 -3.00 8.10 11.06
N CYS A 35 -3.05 6.79 10.82
CA CYS A 35 -4.09 6.16 10.00
C CYS A 35 -5.39 6.01 10.83
N TYR A 36 -6.33 6.94 10.69
CA TYR A 36 -7.67 6.81 11.27
C TYR A 36 -8.54 5.88 10.40
N ASP A 37 -9.22 6.44 9.39
CA ASP A 37 -10.02 5.66 8.42
C ASP A 37 -9.25 5.27 7.17
N THR A 38 -7.99 5.71 7.07
CA THR A 38 -7.13 5.38 5.93
C THR A 38 -6.49 4.02 6.16
N PRO A 39 -6.40 3.15 5.14
CA PRO A 39 -5.67 1.89 5.25
C PRO A 39 -4.22 2.11 5.67
N CYS A 40 -3.74 1.33 6.64
CA CYS A 40 -2.35 1.33 7.07
C CYS A 40 -1.43 0.61 6.09
N GLY A 41 -1.99 -0.29 5.27
CA GLY A 41 -1.23 -0.96 4.23
C GLY A 41 -2.09 -1.83 3.31
N TRP A 42 -1.41 -2.38 2.32
CA TRP A 42 -1.98 -3.23 1.29
C TRP A 42 -1.09 -4.44 1.08
N ASN A 43 -1.66 -5.61 0.83
CA ASN A 43 -0.89 -6.78 0.42
C ASN A 43 -1.41 -7.25 -0.93
N THR A 44 -0.65 -7.03 -2.01
CA THR A 44 -1.05 -7.49 -3.34
C THR A 44 -0.94 -9.00 -3.42
N TYR A 45 -1.82 -9.61 -4.19
CA TYR A 45 -1.82 -11.03 -4.47
C TYR A 45 -1.99 -11.31 -5.95
N ASP A 46 -1.55 -12.48 -6.39
CA ASP A 46 -1.82 -12.98 -7.74
C ASP A 46 -3.31 -13.27 -7.92
N SER A 47 -3.93 -12.76 -9.00
CA SER A 47 -5.39 -12.81 -9.17
C SER A 47 -5.95 -14.23 -9.28
N GLU A 48 -5.15 -15.18 -9.78
CA GLU A 48 -5.58 -16.56 -10.00
C GLU A 48 -5.35 -17.43 -8.77
N THR A 49 -4.15 -17.37 -8.19
CA THR A 49 -3.70 -18.24 -7.09
C THR A 49 -3.95 -17.66 -5.70
N ARG A 50 -4.23 -16.35 -5.61
CA ARG A 50 -4.37 -15.59 -4.35
C ARG A 50 -3.13 -15.62 -3.45
N GLN A 51 -1.98 -16.00 -4.00
CA GLN A 51 -0.69 -15.94 -3.32
C GLN A 51 -0.25 -14.47 -3.15
N THR A 52 0.05 -14.07 -1.92
CA THR A 52 0.52 -12.72 -1.60
C THR A 52 1.92 -12.49 -2.13
N THR A 53 2.19 -11.28 -2.64
CA THR A 53 3.45 -10.92 -3.28
C THR A 53 4.23 -9.90 -2.47
N VAL A 54 3.65 -8.73 -2.22
CA VAL A 54 4.34 -7.60 -1.59
C VAL A 54 3.39 -6.86 -0.66
N PHE A 55 3.84 -6.66 0.58
CA PHE A 55 3.20 -5.72 1.49
C PHE A 55 3.66 -4.30 1.18
N MET A 56 2.70 -3.41 0.93
CA MET A 56 2.91 -1.99 0.65
C MET A 56 2.36 -1.17 1.82
N PRO A 57 3.23 -0.67 2.72
CA PRO A 57 2.80 0.21 3.80
C PRO A 57 2.32 1.56 3.23
N ASN A 58 1.38 2.20 3.92
CA ASN A 58 0.96 3.55 3.60
C ASN A 58 1.87 4.58 4.29
N THR A 59 1.72 5.85 3.92
CA THR A 59 2.46 6.99 4.50
C THR A 59 2.04 7.38 5.92
N CYS A 60 1.04 6.68 6.47
CA CYS A 60 0.58 6.85 7.84
C CYS A 60 0.87 5.55 8.62
N SER A 61 0.95 5.64 9.94
CA SER A 61 1.09 4.49 10.83
C SER A 61 -0.04 4.44 11.84
N CYS A 62 -0.16 3.32 12.55
CA CYS A 62 -1.14 3.19 13.62
C CYS A 62 -0.76 4.10 14.82
N PRO A 63 -1.75 4.55 15.61
CA PRO A 63 -1.54 5.59 16.64
C PRO A 63 -0.45 5.27 17.67
N ASP A 64 -0.38 4.01 18.11
CA ASP A 64 0.52 3.52 19.14
C ASP A 64 0.58 1.98 19.09
N GLU A 65 1.40 1.37 19.96
CA GLU A 65 1.64 -0.08 20.01
C GLU A 65 0.40 -0.93 20.35
N THR A 66 -0.65 -0.31 20.93
CA THR A 66 -1.92 -1.00 21.22
C THR A 66 -2.69 -1.28 19.95
N TYR A 67 -2.38 -0.60 18.84
CA TYR A 67 -2.97 -0.86 17.54
C TYR A 67 -2.04 -1.70 16.67
N LYS A 68 -2.62 -2.68 15.98
CA LYS A 68 -1.94 -3.46 14.95
C LYS A 68 -2.57 -3.20 13.59
N CYS A 69 -1.73 -3.22 12.55
CA CYS A 69 -2.19 -3.11 11.16
C CYS A 69 -2.64 -4.50 10.71
N VAL A 70 -3.96 -4.73 10.64
CA VAL A 70 -4.52 -6.07 10.37
C VAL A 70 -5.40 -6.11 9.13
N ARG A 71 -5.45 -7.28 8.50
CA ARG A 71 -6.25 -7.51 7.30
C ARG A 71 -7.73 -7.37 7.63
N THR A 72 -8.38 -6.42 6.97
CA THR A 72 -9.81 -6.10 7.20
C THR A 72 -10.70 -6.37 5.99
N GLY A 73 -10.10 -6.60 4.82
CA GLY A 73 -10.85 -6.94 3.62
C GLY A 73 -9.96 -7.07 2.39
N GLU A 74 -10.58 -7.01 1.22
CA GLU A 74 -9.91 -7.05 -0.08
C GLU A 74 -10.50 -6.03 -1.06
N LYS A 75 -9.67 -5.57 -2.00
CA LYS A 75 -10.06 -4.87 -3.22
C LYS A 75 -9.79 -5.79 -4.39
N VAL A 76 -10.79 -6.57 -4.79
CA VAL A 76 -10.69 -7.58 -5.86
C VAL A 76 -10.26 -6.94 -7.19
N SER A 77 -10.75 -5.74 -7.50
CA SER A 77 -10.36 -5.01 -8.73
C SER A 77 -8.87 -4.66 -8.80
N MET A 78 -8.17 -4.70 -7.67
CA MET A 78 -6.74 -4.39 -7.55
C MET A 78 -5.92 -5.62 -7.15
N SER A 79 -6.55 -6.79 -7.04
CA SER A 79 -5.95 -8.02 -6.53
C SER A 79 -5.15 -7.77 -5.23
N ALA A 80 -5.76 -7.10 -4.24
CA ALA A 80 -5.06 -6.71 -3.02
C ALA A 80 -5.91 -6.89 -1.76
N TYR A 81 -5.29 -7.38 -0.70
CA TYR A 81 -5.83 -7.31 0.66
C TYR A 81 -5.60 -5.92 1.27
N VAL A 82 -6.56 -5.45 2.07
CA VAL A 82 -6.54 -4.13 2.70
C VAL A 82 -6.35 -4.28 4.20
N TYR A 83 -5.44 -3.49 4.76
CA TYR A 83 -5.12 -3.51 6.18
C TYR A 83 -5.51 -2.19 6.84
N HIS A 84 -6.11 -2.25 8.03
CA HIS A 84 -6.45 -1.09 8.86
C HIS A 84 -5.99 -1.29 10.30
N CYS A 85 -5.81 -0.19 11.03
CA CYS A 85 -5.43 -0.21 12.43
C CYS A 85 -6.58 -0.71 13.32
N ARG A 86 -6.31 -1.70 14.18
CA ARG A 86 -7.25 -2.20 15.19
C ARG A 86 -6.54 -2.44 16.52
N GLN A 87 -7.22 -2.17 17.63
CA GLN A 87 -6.70 -2.42 18.98
C GLN A 87 -6.95 -3.85 19.47
N ASN A 88 -8.18 -4.34 19.32
CA ASN A 88 -8.59 -5.65 19.86
C ASN A 88 -8.36 -6.74 18.82
N THR A 89 -7.10 -6.97 18.43
CA THR A 89 -6.78 -8.08 17.55
C THR A 89 -6.97 -9.41 18.26
N THR A 90 -7.36 -10.40 17.48
CA THR A 90 -7.60 -11.78 17.88
C THR A 90 -6.60 -12.68 17.17
N ALA A 91 -6.45 -13.93 17.61
CA ALA A 91 -5.57 -14.89 16.95
C ALA A 91 -5.97 -15.18 15.49
N ASP A 92 -7.20 -14.85 15.09
CA ASP A 92 -7.70 -15.00 13.73
C ASP A 92 -7.38 -13.79 12.83
N ASP A 93 -6.95 -12.66 13.42
CA ASP A 93 -6.54 -11.49 12.65
C ASP A 93 -5.17 -11.71 12.01
N ILE A 94 -5.09 -11.43 10.71
CA ILE A 94 -3.83 -11.53 9.97
C ILE A 94 -3.15 -10.17 10.04
N GLU A 95 -2.09 -10.09 10.82
CA GLU A 95 -1.25 -8.89 10.93
C GLU A 95 -0.43 -8.67 9.65
N ALA A 96 -0.03 -7.43 9.41
CA ALA A 96 0.88 -7.11 8.33
C ALA A 96 2.25 -7.75 8.60
N GLU A 97 2.67 -8.67 7.75
CA GLU A 97 4.03 -9.18 7.77
C GLU A 97 4.96 -8.08 7.23
N MET A 98 5.53 -7.31 8.15
CA MET A 98 6.71 -6.52 7.87
C MET A 98 7.85 -7.51 7.67
N PHE A 99 8.28 -7.71 6.43
CA PHE A 99 9.48 -8.48 6.12
C PHE A 99 10.70 -7.74 6.70
N GLU A 100 11.00 -7.95 7.98
CA GLU A 100 12.24 -7.50 8.62
C GLU A 100 13.44 -8.41 8.27
N ASP A 101 13.21 -9.56 7.63
CA ASP A 101 14.25 -10.55 7.30
C ASP A 101 14.75 -10.54 5.84
N MET A 102 14.72 -9.39 5.14
CA MET A 102 15.49 -9.23 3.89
C MET A 102 16.85 -8.55 4.13
N GLU A 103 17.46 -8.83 5.27
CA GLU A 103 18.84 -8.47 5.58
C GLU A 103 19.74 -9.71 5.47
N TYR A 104 19.91 -10.26 4.26
CA TYR A 104 21.13 -10.98 3.81
C TYR A 104 20.89 -11.51 2.39
N PHE A 105 21.34 -10.79 1.37
CA PHE A 105 21.91 -11.31 0.13
C PHE A 105 22.24 -10.10 -0.76
N ILE A 106 23.40 -9.50 -0.51
CA ILE A 106 24.45 -9.09 -1.47
C ILE A 106 25.66 -8.65 -0.64
#